data_AF-A0A937WXQ6-F1
#
_entry.id   AF-A0A937WXQ6-F1
#
_cell.length_a   1.000
_cell.length_b   1.000
_cell.length_c   1.000
_cell.angle_alpha   90.00
_cell.angle_beta   90.00
_cell.angle_gamma   90.00
#
_symmetry.space_group_name_H-M   'P 1'
#
loop_
_entity.id
_entity.type
_entity.pdbx_description
1 polymer ?
#
loop_
_entity_poly.entity_id
_entity_poly.type
_entity_poly.pdbx_seq_one_letter_code
_entity_poly.pdbx_strand_id
1 'polypeptide(L)'
;MSEERRLDQKDIAVFRREFEPVEAEIRKSVVGYATLIRHALIAFFADGHVLLEGVPSVGKTHLVKTLARVLGLSFARILFTPDLMLADIVGTDLLMEDPQGGRRMEFRPGPVFTHVLLADEINRAMPKTQSALLEAMAEHQVTSGGKTRPLDPPFFVMATQNPLEMERTYPLPEAQVDRFFFKLFVPYPGKDELSGIIDLTTGASAYEGLTEASLAKTAIRGWWMQESRQDAAPDEDD
;
A
#
# COMPACT_ATOMS: atom_id res chain seq x y z
N MET A 1 -10.31 -28.42 15.05
CA MET A 1 -10.84 -28.40 13.66
C MET A 1 -11.88 -27.30 13.59
N SER A 2 -11.46 -26.10 13.23
CA SER A 2 -12.32 -24.93 13.06
C SER A 2 -13.26 -25.16 11.88
N GLU A 3 -14.57 -25.05 12.10
CA GLU A 3 -15.56 -25.05 11.00
C GLU A 3 -15.24 -23.86 10.06
N GLU A 4 -14.81 -24.18 8.85
CA GLU A 4 -14.63 -23.21 7.77
C GLU A 4 -15.99 -22.53 7.51
N ARG A 5 -16.14 -21.30 7.98
CA ARG A 5 -17.36 -20.51 7.80
C ARG A 5 -17.57 -20.32 6.31
N ARG A 6 -18.56 -21.03 5.76
CA ARG A 6 -18.88 -20.97 4.33
C ARG A 6 -19.57 -19.63 4.04
N LEU A 7 -18.93 -18.79 3.22
CA LEU A 7 -19.51 -17.54 2.75
C LEU A 7 -20.88 -17.79 2.11
N ASP A 8 -21.90 -17.07 2.56
CA ASP A 8 -23.25 -17.18 2.02
C ASP A 8 -23.58 -16.02 1.05
N GLN A 9 -24.78 -16.05 0.43
CA GLN A 9 -25.21 -14.98 -0.47
C GLN A 9 -25.34 -13.61 0.22
N LYS A 10 -25.61 -13.60 1.53
CA LYS A 10 -25.78 -12.37 2.32
C LYS A 10 -24.42 -11.72 2.56
N ASP A 11 -23.39 -12.49 2.87
CA ASP A 11 -22.00 -12.01 3.01
C ASP A 11 -21.51 -11.38 1.70
N ILE A 12 -21.76 -12.02 0.55
CA ILE A 12 -21.43 -11.48 -0.78
C ILE A 12 -22.19 -10.18 -1.05
N ALA A 13 -23.48 -10.11 -0.72
CA ALA A 13 -24.29 -8.92 -0.93
C ALA A 13 -23.83 -7.74 -0.05
N VAL A 14 -23.43 -8.02 1.20
CA VAL A 14 -22.86 -7.02 2.12
C VAL A 14 -21.54 -6.49 1.56
N PHE A 15 -20.62 -7.37 1.15
CA PHE A 15 -19.35 -6.95 0.56
C PHE A 15 -19.57 -6.09 -0.68
N ARG A 16 -20.43 -6.51 -1.61
CA ARG A 16 -20.74 -5.72 -2.82
C ARG A 16 -21.25 -4.33 -2.47
N ARG A 17 -22.15 -4.22 -1.48
CA ARG A 17 -22.72 -2.94 -1.03
C ARG A 17 -21.66 -2.01 -0.42
N GLU A 18 -20.58 -2.55 0.13
CA GLU A 18 -19.47 -1.76 0.68
C GLU A 18 -18.40 -1.43 -0.37
N PHE A 19 -18.14 -2.37 -1.28
CA PHE A 19 -17.13 -2.24 -2.33
C PHE A 19 -17.53 -1.25 -3.44
N GLU A 20 -18.77 -1.34 -3.96
CA GLU A 20 -19.22 -0.52 -5.09
C GLU A 20 -19.16 0.99 -4.81
N PRO A 21 -19.59 1.50 -3.64
CA PRO A 21 -19.46 2.92 -3.31
C PRO A 21 -18.00 3.38 -3.23
N VAL A 22 -17.10 2.55 -2.70
CA VAL A 22 -15.66 2.86 -2.62
C VAL A 22 -15.05 2.93 -4.02
N GLU A 23 -15.34 1.95 -4.88
CA GLU A 23 -14.90 1.96 -6.28
C GLU A 23 -15.43 3.22 -7.00
N ALA A 24 -16.71 3.55 -6.82
CA ALA A 24 -17.33 4.71 -7.43
C ALA A 24 -16.69 6.02 -6.97
N GLU A 25 -16.37 6.16 -5.68
CA GLU A 25 -15.74 7.36 -5.13
C GLU A 25 -14.32 7.57 -5.69
N ILE A 26 -13.50 6.52 -5.76
CA ILE A 26 -12.14 6.60 -6.33
C ILE A 26 -12.20 7.00 -7.81
N ARG A 27 -13.16 6.46 -8.56
CA ARG A 27 -13.37 6.75 -9.99
C ARG A 27 -13.80 8.19 -10.28
N LYS A 28 -14.24 8.96 -9.28
CA LYS A 28 -14.53 10.40 -9.47
C LYS A 28 -13.26 11.23 -9.65
N SER A 29 -12.17 10.83 -8.99
CA SER A 29 -10.90 11.58 -8.99
C SER A 29 -9.85 10.97 -9.92
N VAL A 30 -10.00 9.71 -10.32
CA VAL A 30 -9.09 9.03 -11.24
C VAL A 30 -9.79 8.81 -12.58
N VAL A 31 -9.37 9.57 -13.60
CA VAL A 31 -9.87 9.42 -14.97
C VAL A 31 -9.17 8.24 -15.64
N GLY A 32 -9.97 7.38 -16.29
CA GLY A 32 -9.48 6.15 -16.89
C GLY A 32 -9.25 5.04 -15.87
N TYR A 33 -8.61 3.94 -16.31
CA TYR A 33 -8.10 2.88 -15.42
C TYR A 33 -9.12 2.15 -14.52
N ALA A 34 -10.41 2.11 -14.87
CA ALA A 34 -11.46 1.47 -14.06
C ALA A 34 -11.09 0.02 -13.65
N THR A 35 -10.55 -0.77 -14.57
CA THR A 35 -10.10 -2.14 -14.30
C THR A 35 -8.94 -2.20 -13.31
N LEU A 36 -7.99 -1.26 -13.41
CA LEU A 36 -6.85 -1.18 -12.50
C LEU A 36 -7.31 -0.80 -11.09
N ILE A 37 -8.21 0.20 -10.97
CA ILE A 37 -8.81 0.59 -9.67
C ILE A 37 -9.48 -0.62 -9.02
N ARG A 38 -10.30 -1.35 -9.79
CA ARG A 38 -10.99 -2.55 -9.30
C ARG A 38 -10.00 -3.61 -8.84
N HIS A 39 -8.98 -3.95 -9.62
CA HIS A 39 -7.98 -4.94 -9.22
C HIS A 39 -7.16 -4.49 -8.00
N ALA A 40 -6.84 -3.20 -7.88
CA ALA A 40 -6.16 -2.67 -6.70
C ALA A 40 -7.01 -2.80 -5.44
N LEU A 41 -8.32 -2.52 -5.53
CA LEU A 41 -9.24 -2.73 -4.41
C LEU A 41 -9.40 -4.23 -4.09
N ILE A 42 -9.48 -5.10 -5.10
CA ILE A 42 -9.54 -6.55 -4.87
C ILE A 42 -8.29 -7.02 -4.12
N ALA A 43 -7.09 -6.61 -4.55
CA ALA A 43 -5.85 -6.93 -3.84
C ALA A 43 -5.88 -6.40 -2.42
N PHE A 44 -6.26 -5.13 -2.21
CA PHE A 44 -6.36 -4.53 -0.88
C PHE A 44 -7.29 -5.33 0.07
N PHE A 45 -8.47 -5.73 -0.40
CA PHE A 45 -9.40 -6.52 0.42
C PHE A 45 -8.98 -7.99 0.56
N ALA A 46 -8.09 -8.49 -0.29
CA ALA A 46 -7.54 -9.85 -0.19
C ALA A 46 -6.21 -9.90 0.60
N ASP A 47 -5.87 -8.83 1.32
CA ASP A 47 -4.57 -8.63 2.00
C ASP A 47 -3.36 -8.85 1.06
N GLY A 48 -3.52 -8.46 -0.20
CA GLY A 48 -2.52 -8.61 -1.24
C GLY A 48 -1.89 -7.29 -1.63
N HIS A 49 -0.65 -7.35 -2.12
CA HIS A 49 0.07 -6.18 -2.64
C HIS A 49 0.02 -6.11 -4.16
N VAL A 50 0.27 -4.93 -4.74
CA VAL A 50 0.19 -4.71 -6.19
C VAL A 50 1.51 -4.18 -6.75
N LEU A 51 1.97 -4.77 -7.85
CA LEU A 51 3.07 -4.26 -8.66
C LEU A 51 2.53 -3.62 -9.94
N LEU A 52 2.74 -2.31 -10.09
CA LEU A 52 2.36 -1.54 -11.26
C LEU A 52 3.52 -1.42 -12.25
N GLU A 53 3.38 -2.05 -13.40
CA GLU A 53 4.32 -1.90 -14.51
C GLU A 53 3.80 -0.89 -15.53
N GLY A 54 4.59 0.13 -15.85
CA GLY A 54 4.22 1.09 -16.89
C GLY A 54 5.06 2.36 -16.82
N VAL A 55 4.91 3.20 -17.83
CA VAL A 55 5.70 4.43 -17.95
C VAL A 55 5.49 5.40 -16.77
N PRO A 56 6.49 6.22 -16.44
CA PRO A 56 6.34 7.27 -15.42
C PRO A 56 5.20 8.24 -15.76
N SER A 57 4.70 8.94 -14.74
CA SER A 57 3.82 10.11 -14.90
C SER A 57 2.37 9.87 -15.34
N VAL A 58 1.89 8.62 -15.38
CA VAL A 58 0.48 8.30 -15.72
C VAL A 58 -0.49 8.35 -14.51
N GLY A 59 -0.24 9.25 -13.55
CA GLY A 59 -1.16 9.45 -12.42
C GLY A 59 -1.19 8.34 -11.36
N LYS A 60 -0.25 7.39 -11.39
CA LYS A 60 -0.15 6.28 -10.39
C LYS A 60 -0.13 6.80 -8.95
N THR A 61 0.66 7.83 -8.68
CA THR A 61 0.73 8.47 -7.35
C THR A 61 -0.61 9.04 -6.91
N HIS A 62 -1.35 9.65 -7.84
CA HIS A 62 -2.66 10.21 -7.54
C HIS A 62 -3.66 9.10 -7.20
N LEU A 63 -3.66 8.00 -7.96
CA LEU A 63 -4.50 6.84 -7.67
C LEU A 63 -4.29 6.30 -6.25
N VAL A 64 -3.04 6.01 -5.86
CA VAL A 64 -2.77 5.39 -4.54
C VAL A 64 -3.16 6.33 -3.40
N LYS A 65 -2.86 7.63 -3.56
CA LYS A 65 -3.22 8.65 -2.59
C LYS A 65 -4.74 8.81 -2.45
N THR A 66 -5.47 8.77 -3.56
CA THR A 66 -6.94 8.80 -3.58
C THR A 66 -7.52 7.58 -2.91
N LEU A 67 -6.99 6.38 -3.19
CA LEU A 67 -7.41 5.14 -2.54
C LEU A 67 -7.24 5.24 -1.01
N ALA A 68 -6.06 5.64 -0.53
CA ALA A 68 -5.81 5.79 0.90
C ALA A 68 -6.77 6.78 1.55
N ARG A 69 -7.04 7.92 0.89
CA ARG A 69 -7.97 8.93 1.40
C ARG A 69 -9.42 8.45 1.44
N VAL A 70 -9.92 7.83 0.37
CA VAL A 70 -11.31 7.33 0.31
C VAL A 70 -11.52 6.27 1.40
N LEU A 71 -10.50 5.45 1.67
CA LEU A 71 -10.51 4.43 2.71
C LEU A 71 -10.26 4.99 4.12
N GLY A 72 -9.84 6.25 4.26
CA GLY A 72 -9.51 6.87 5.56
C GLY A 72 -8.26 6.29 6.22
N LEU A 73 -7.28 5.86 5.41
CA LEU A 73 -6.05 5.19 5.82
C LEU A 73 -4.85 6.14 5.76
N SER A 74 -3.83 5.89 6.60
CA SER A 74 -2.57 6.64 6.48
C SER A 74 -1.84 6.26 5.20
N PHE A 75 -1.16 7.25 4.62
CA PHE A 75 -0.45 7.12 3.36
C PHE A 75 1.01 7.57 3.53
N ALA A 76 1.93 6.77 2.99
CA ALA A 76 3.30 7.16 2.81
C ALA A 76 3.79 6.82 1.39
N ARG A 77 4.86 7.48 0.99
CA ARG A 77 5.50 7.31 -0.32
C ARG A 77 7.00 7.20 -0.14
N ILE A 78 7.60 6.23 -0.80
CA ILE A 78 9.05 6.07 -0.93
C ILE A 78 9.38 6.11 -2.42
N LEU A 79 10.38 6.88 -2.79
CA LEU A 79 11.00 6.79 -4.11
C LEU A 79 12.26 5.94 -3.97
N PHE A 80 12.33 4.85 -4.73
CA PHE A 80 13.49 3.98 -4.73
C PHE A 80 14.58 4.63 -5.58
N THR A 81 15.71 4.93 -4.94
CA THR A 81 16.90 5.47 -5.58
C THR A 81 18.09 4.55 -5.31
N PRO A 82 19.16 4.61 -6.13
CA PRO A 82 20.33 3.74 -5.94
C PRO A 82 21.02 3.91 -4.58
N ASP A 83 20.86 5.05 -3.94
CA ASP A 83 21.42 5.44 -2.64
C ASP A 83 20.48 5.21 -1.45
N LEU A 84 19.25 4.75 -1.69
CA LEU A 84 18.27 4.49 -0.63
C LEU A 84 18.78 3.41 0.34
N MET A 85 18.81 3.75 1.63
CA MET A 85 19.25 2.83 2.68
C MET A 85 18.08 2.06 3.29
N LEU A 86 18.37 0.92 3.91
CA LEU A 86 17.37 0.11 4.62
C LEU A 86 16.68 0.94 5.72
N ALA A 87 17.45 1.74 6.45
CA ALA A 87 16.96 2.62 7.51
C ALA A 87 15.94 3.66 7.01
N ASP A 88 16.03 4.08 5.74
CA ASP A 88 15.06 5.01 5.13
C ASP A 88 13.71 4.35 4.84
N ILE A 89 13.66 3.01 4.84
CA ILE A 89 12.45 2.21 4.64
C ILE A 89 11.89 1.77 6.00
N VAL A 90 12.70 1.06 6.79
CA VAL A 90 12.25 0.42 8.04
C VAL A 90 12.36 1.31 9.27
N GLY A 91 13.10 2.42 9.19
CA GLY A 91 13.37 3.28 10.33
C GLY A 91 14.64 2.90 11.08
N THR A 92 15.05 3.79 11.98
CA THR A 92 16.31 3.65 12.72
C THR A 92 16.19 4.20 14.13
N ASP A 93 17.05 3.71 15.01
CA ASP A 93 17.22 4.19 16.36
C ASP A 93 18.14 5.43 16.36
N LEU A 94 17.64 6.56 16.84
CA LEU A 94 18.40 7.81 16.96
C LEU A 94 18.76 8.11 18.41
N LEU A 95 20.01 8.53 18.61
CA LEU A 95 20.46 9.01 19.91
C LEU A 95 19.92 10.43 20.15
N MET A 96 18.99 10.56 21.10
CA MET A 96 18.40 11.83 21.51
C MET A 96 19.00 12.23 22.86
N GLU A 97 19.30 13.51 23.02
CA GLU A 97 19.61 14.09 24.33
C GLU A 97 18.31 14.43 25.06
N ASP A 98 18.21 14.05 26.32
CA ASP A 98 17.10 14.44 27.16
C ASP A 98 17.28 15.89 27.68
N PRO A 99 16.20 16.55 28.14
CA PRO A 99 16.29 17.91 28.69
C PRO A 99 17.15 18.05 29.96
N GLN A 100 17.56 16.94 30.57
CA GLN A 100 18.36 16.83 31.80
C GLN A 100 19.84 16.45 31.52
N GLY A 101 20.24 16.31 30.24
CA GLY A 101 21.61 15.97 29.82
C GLY A 101 21.91 14.48 29.68
N GLY A 102 20.92 13.59 29.84
CA GLY A 102 21.03 12.16 29.56
C GLY A 102 20.94 11.85 28.07
N ARG A 103 21.40 10.66 27.66
CA ARG A 103 21.30 10.16 26.28
C ARG A 103 20.35 8.97 26.24
N ARG A 104 19.35 9.01 25.37
CA ARG A 104 18.42 7.90 25.15
C ARG A 104 18.35 7.53 23.67
N MET A 105 18.13 6.25 23.39
CA MET A 105 17.88 5.79 22.03
C MET A 105 16.37 5.84 21.76
N GLU A 106 15.96 6.57 20.72
CA GLU A 106 14.56 6.72 20.30
C GLU A 106 14.38 6.22 18.88
N PHE A 107 13.45 5.29 18.70
CA PHE A 107 13.14 4.75 17.39
C PHE A 107 12.38 5.77 16.54
N ARG A 108 12.90 6.06 15.35
CA ARG A 108 12.19 6.79 14.31
C ARG A 108 11.64 5.81 13.28
N PRO A 109 10.31 5.64 13.21
CA PRO A 109 9.70 4.74 12.24
C PRO A 109 9.95 5.23 10.81
N GLY A 110 10.27 4.29 9.93
CA GLY A 110 10.35 4.56 8.50
C GLY A 110 8.96 4.60 7.84
N PRO A 111 8.89 4.88 6.53
CA PRO A 111 7.61 5.07 5.84
C PRO A 111 6.78 3.79 5.69
N VAL A 112 7.35 2.61 5.97
CA VAL A 112 6.58 1.34 6.04
C VAL A 112 5.57 1.31 7.19
N PHE A 113 5.73 2.16 8.21
CA PHE A 113 4.74 2.32 9.29
C PHE A 113 3.56 3.19 8.82
N THR A 114 2.80 2.67 7.87
CA THR A 114 1.63 3.29 7.25
C THR A 114 0.65 2.20 6.86
N HIS A 115 -0.61 2.54 6.61
CA HIS A 115 -1.57 1.56 6.10
C HIS A 115 -1.46 1.37 4.58
N VAL A 116 -1.16 2.45 3.84
CA VAL A 116 -0.97 2.42 2.39
C VAL A 116 0.40 2.99 2.04
N LEU A 117 1.22 2.21 1.35
CA LEU A 117 2.57 2.60 0.92
C LEU A 117 2.67 2.58 -0.61
N LEU A 118 3.05 3.71 -1.19
CA LEU A 118 3.51 3.79 -2.58
C LEU A 118 5.03 3.63 -2.63
N ALA A 119 5.52 2.54 -3.23
CA ALA A 119 6.93 2.30 -3.46
C ALA A 119 7.27 2.56 -4.94
N ASP A 120 7.64 3.79 -5.26
CA ASP A 120 7.92 4.19 -6.64
C ASP A 120 9.28 3.69 -7.12
N GLU A 121 9.30 3.16 -8.35
CA GLU A 121 10.50 2.74 -9.06
C GLU A 121 11.35 1.72 -8.30
N ILE A 122 10.70 0.71 -7.71
CA ILE A 122 11.33 -0.32 -6.85
C ILE A 122 12.57 -0.95 -7.49
N ASN A 123 12.59 -1.05 -8.81
CA ASN A 123 13.70 -1.56 -9.61
C ASN A 123 14.94 -0.65 -9.66
N ARG A 124 14.94 0.54 -9.06
CA ARG A 124 16.11 1.44 -9.03
C ARG A 124 17.00 1.29 -7.80
N ALA A 125 16.49 0.72 -6.70
CA ALA A 125 17.31 0.45 -5.52
C ALA A 125 18.03 -0.90 -5.64
N MET A 126 19.12 -1.05 -4.89
CA MET A 126 19.85 -2.32 -4.82
C MET A 126 18.96 -3.46 -4.29
N PRO A 127 19.22 -4.73 -4.69
CA PRO A 127 18.42 -5.88 -4.25
C PRO A 127 18.27 -6.01 -2.73
N LYS A 128 19.31 -5.63 -1.97
CA LYS A 128 19.27 -5.63 -0.51
C LYS A 128 18.23 -4.64 0.03
N THR A 129 18.14 -3.45 -0.55
CA THR A 129 17.16 -2.42 -0.18
C THR A 129 15.75 -2.84 -0.57
N GLN A 130 15.57 -3.45 -1.75
CA GLN A 130 14.29 -4.05 -2.16
C GLN A 130 13.82 -5.11 -1.16
N SER A 131 14.74 -5.95 -0.69
CA SER A 131 14.42 -7.05 0.23
C SER A 131 13.81 -6.56 1.55
N ALA A 132 14.19 -5.39 2.07
CA ALA A 132 13.59 -4.86 3.30
C ALA A 132 12.10 -4.54 3.14
N LEU A 133 11.68 -3.99 2.00
CA LEU A 133 10.26 -3.78 1.72
C LEU A 133 9.53 -5.11 1.54
N LEU A 134 10.13 -6.05 0.81
CA LEU A 134 9.52 -7.36 0.52
C LEU A 134 9.41 -8.24 1.77
N GLU A 135 10.33 -8.11 2.72
CA GLU A 135 10.26 -8.73 4.05
C GLU A 135 9.14 -8.10 4.88
N ALA A 136 9.05 -6.76 4.91
CA ALA A 136 7.97 -6.06 5.59
C ALA A 136 6.58 -6.44 5.04
N MET A 137 6.48 -6.65 3.73
CA MET A 137 5.28 -7.16 3.05
C MET A 137 4.92 -8.59 3.48
N ALA A 138 5.91 -9.49 3.53
CA ALA A 138 5.64 -10.89 3.84
C ALA A 138 5.37 -11.14 5.33
N GLU A 139 6.08 -10.42 6.21
CA GLU A 139 6.09 -10.70 7.65
C GLU A 139 5.18 -9.74 8.45
N HIS A 140 4.65 -8.69 7.83
CA HIS A 140 3.87 -7.63 8.49
C HIS A 140 4.56 -7.02 9.72
N GLN A 141 5.90 -7.04 9.73
CA GLN A 141 6.73 -6.52 10.81
C GLN A 141 8.10 -6.12 10.27
N VAL A 142 8.82 -5.29 11.03
CA VAL A 142 10.20 -4.92 10.73
C VAL A 142 11.09 -5.08 11.95
N THR A 143 12.33 -5.48 11.72
CA THR A 143 13.34 -5.59 12.79
C THR A 143 14.42 -4.53 12.60
N SER A 144 14.60 -3.68 13.60
CA SER A 144 15.65 -2.64 13.63
C SER A 144 16.27 -2.59 15.01
N GLY A 145 17.60 -2.47 15.10
CA GLY A 145 18.32 -2.42 16.38
C GLY A 145 18.11 -3.65 17.28
N GLY A 146 17.79 -4.82 16.70
CA GLY A 146 17.48 -6.05 17.43
C GLY A 146 16.07 -6.09 18.05
N LYS A 147 15.21 -5.12 17.73
CA LYS A 147 13.81 -5.08 18.16
C LYS A 147 12.88 -5.23 16.96
N THR A 148 12.01 -6.23 17.02
CA THR A 148 10.95 -6.44 16.04
C THR A 148 9.73 -5.59 16.38
N ARG A 149 9.12 -4.99 15.36
CA ARG A 149 8.00 -4.06 15.49
C ARG A 149 6.93 -4.44 14.47
N PRO A 150 5.69 -4.74 14.89
CA PRO A 150 4.61 -5.04 13.95
C PRO A 150 4.21 -3.79 13.16
N LEU A 151 3.69 -3.99 11.95
CA LEU A 151 3.04 -2.97 11.15
C LEU A 151 1.54 -2.95 11.48
N ASP A 152 0.94 -1.76 11.49
CA ASP A 152 -0.49 -1.63 11.78
C ASP A 152 -1.32 -2.15 10.58
N PRO A 153 -2.25 -3.10 10.80
CA PRO A 153 -3.11 -3.58 9.74
C PRO A 153 -4.25 -2.59 9.42
N PRO A 154 -4.71 -2.51 8.15
CA PRO A 154 -4.15 -3.18 6.97
C PRO A 154 -2.83 -2.56 6.50
N PHE A 155 -1.89 -3.37 6.03
CA PHE A 155 -0.65 -2.91 5.39
C PHE A 155 -0.68 -3.21 3.89
N PHE A 156 -0.89 -2.19 3.06
CA PHE A 156 -1.03 -2.35 1.61
C PHE A 156 0.08 -1.62 0.86
N VAL A 157 0.88 -2.38 0.11
CA VAL A 157 1.93 -1.85 -0.76
C VAL A 157 1.49 -1.83 -2.21
N MET A 158 1.62 -0.67 -2.84
CA MET A 158 1.58 -0.53 -4.30
C MET A 158 2.97 -0.12 -4.78
N ALA A 159 3.71 -1.05 -5.37
CA ALA A 159 5.03 -0.80 -5.93
C ALA A 159 4.91 -0.43 -7.41
N THR A 160 5.79 0.43 -7.92
CA THR A 160 5.88 0.74 -9.35
C THR A 160 7.23 0.34 -9.91
N GLN A 161 7.25 -0.12 -11.15
CA GLN A 161 8.47 -0.34 -11.90
C GLN A 161 8.32 0.17 -13.32
N ASN A 162 9.39 0.78 -13.84
CA ASN A 162 9.49 1.21 -15.22
C ASN A 162 10.36 0.22 -16.00
N PRO A 163 9.79 -0.61 -16.89
CA PRO A 163 10.54 -1.64 -17.61
C PRO A 163 11.46 -1.07 -18.70
N LEU A 164 11.25 0.19 -19.11
CA LEU A 164 12.01 0.84 -20.19
C LEU A 164 13.22 1.63 -19.69
N GLU A 165 13.44 1.66 -18.38
CA GLU A 165 14.54 2.41 -17.77
C GLU A 165 15.86 1.66 -17.97
N MET A 166 16.71 2.18 -18.85
CA MET A 166 17.94 1.48 -19.30
C MET A 166 19.18 1.76 -18.43
N GLU A 167 19.09 2.65 -17.45
CA GLU A 167 20.23 3.00 -16.58
C GLU A 167 20.05 2.45 -15.15
N ARG A 168 20.98 1.58 -14.75
CA ARG A 168 21.21 1.15 -13.36
C ARG A 168 19.96 0.62 -12.62
N THR A 169 19.15 -0.18 -13.31
CA THR A 169 18.04 -0.89 -12.67
C THR A 169 18.43 -2.29 -12.21
N TYR A 170 17.88 -2.71 -11.08
CA TYR A 170 17.90 -4.06 -10.54
C TYR A 170 16.48 -4.65 -10.65
N PRO A 171 16.20 -5.46 -11.70
CA PRO A 171 14.88 -6.05 -11.85
C PRO A 171 14.57 -6.98 -10.67
N LEU A 172 13.30 -7.01 -10.25
CA LEU A 172 12.85 -7.98 -9.27
C LEU A 172 12.96 -9.39 -9.85
N PRO A 173 13.63 -10.34 -9.17
CA PRO A 173 13.57 -11.75 -9.52
C PRO A 173 12.12 -12.25 -9.54
N GLU A 174 11.81 -13.25 -10.35
CA GLU A 174 10.46 -13.82 -10.47
C GLU A 174 9.87 -14.20 -9.11
N ALA A 175 10.66 -14.87 -8.27
CA ALA A 175 10.27 -15.23 -6.90
C ALA A 175 9.93 -14.02 -6.00
N GLN A 176 10.42 -12.82 -6.31
CA GLN A 176 10.05 -11.59 -5.60
C GLN A 176 8.80 -10.95 -6.17
N VAL A 177 8.57 -11.08 -7.49
CA VAL A 177 7.34 -10.65 -8.14
C VAL A 177 6.14 -11.47 -7.65
N ASP A 178 6.34 -12.76 -7.36
CA ASP A 178 5.29 -13.65 -6.82
C ASP A 178 4.74 -13.22 -5.44
N ARG A 179 5.45 -12.34 -4.72
CA ARG A 179 4.96 -11.75 -3.47
C ARG A 179 3.88 -10.67 -3.70
N PHE A 180 3.65 -10.26 -4.95
CA PHE A 180 2.58 -9.36 -5.31
C PHE A 180 1.38 -10.15 -5.81
N PHE A 181 0.21 -9.86 -5.25
CA PHE A 181 -1.06 -10.48 -5.62
C PHE A 181 -1.44 -10.19 -7.08
N PHE A 182 -1.17 -8.97 -7.53
CA PHE A 182 -1.31 -8.61 -8.93
C PHE A 182 -0.09 -7.88 -9.47
N LYS A 183 0.33 -8.27 -10.67
CA LYS A 183 1.13 -7.47 -11.57
C LYS A 183 0.21 -6.79 -12.59
N LEU A 184 -0.03 -5.50 -12.44
CA LEU A 184 -0.93 -4.73 -13.29
C LEU A 184 -0.15 -3.85 -14.26
N PHE A 185 -0.52 -3.92 -15.54
CA PHE A 185 0.04 -3.07 -16.57
C PHE A 185 -0.76 -1.76 -16.67
N VAL A 186 -0.05 -0.65 -16.65
CA VAL A 186 -0.64 0.69 -16.77
C VAL A 186 -0.38 1.20 -18.18
N PRO A 187 -1.37 1.14 -19.08
CA PRO A 187 -1.21 1.66 -20.44
C PRO A 187 -1.06 3.18 -20.40
N TYR A 188 -0.42 3.73 -21.43
CA TYR A 188 -0.44 5.17 -21.65
C TYR A 188 -1.88 5.62 -21.89
N PRO A 189 -2.36 6.68 -21.20
CA PRO A 189 -3.75 7.10 -21.31
C PRO A 189 -4.05 7.55 -22.74
N GLY A 190 -5.28 7.30 -23.19
CA GLY A 190 -5.78 7.84 -24.46
C GLY A 190 -5.80 9.37 -24.44
N LYS A 191 -5.98 10.01 -25.61
CA LYS A 191 -6.03 11.49 -25.71
C LYS A 191 -7.09 12.12 -24.79
N ASP A 192 -8.27 11.51 -24.72
CA ASP A 192 -9.38 12.00 -23.90
C ASP A 192 -9.10 11.84 -22.39
N GLU A 193 -8.48 10.72 -22.00
CA GLU A 193 -8.05 10.46 -20.62
C GLU A 193 -6.93 11.42 -20.21
N LEU A 194 -5.97 11.68 -21.11
CA LEU A 194 -4.88 12.63 -20.87
C LEU A 194 -5.41 14.05 -20.63
N SER A 195 -6.43 14.47 -21.40
CA SER A 195 -7.11 15.76 -21.18
C SER A 195 -7.73 15.82 -19.79
N GLY A 196 -8.47 14.78 -19.39
CA GLY A 196 -9.05 14.71 -18.04
C GLY A 196 -8.00 14.71 -16.93
N ILE A 197 -6.87 14.03 -17.12
CA ILE A 197 -5.74 14.05 -16.17
C ILE A 197 -5.15 15.46 -16.07
N ILE A 198 -4.95 16.17 -17.18
CA ILE A 198 -4.44 17.54 -17.18
C ILE A 198 -5.42 18.47 -16.45
N ASP A 199 -6.71 18.38 -16.72
CA ASP A 199 -7.73 19.21 -16.08
C ASP A 199 -7.76 19.00 -14.55
N LEU A 200 -7.65 17.74 -14.10
CA LEU A 200 -7.57 17.37 -12.68
C LEU A 200 -6.26 17.79 -12.00
N THR A 201 -5.14 17.75 -12.71
CA THR A 201 -3.82 18.07 -12.13
C THR A 201 -3.58 19.59 -12.09
N THR A 202 -4.18 20.34 -13.02
CA THR A 202 -4.04 21.80 -13.12
C THR A 202 -5.10 22.54 -12.29
N GLY A 203 -6.23 21.90 -11.99
CA GLY A 203 -7.21 22.40 -11.03
C GLY A 203 -6.82 22.04 -9.59
N ALA A 204 -6.51 23.05 -8.77
CA ALA A 204 -6.19 22.90 -7.34
C ALA A 204 -7.31 22.27 -6.45
N SER A 205 -8.39 21.74 -7.04
CA SER A 205 -9.64 21.34 -6.39
C SER A 205 -9.94 19.83 -6.49
N ALA A 206 -9.07 19.00 -7.09
CA ALA A 206 -9.30 17.56 -7.28
C ALA A 206 -9.56 16.75 -5.98
N TYR A 207 -9.34 17.37 -4.82
CA TYR A 207 -9.49 16.74 -3.51
C TYR A 207 -10.65 17.31 -2.67
N GLU A 208 -11.27 18.42 -3.05
CA GLU A 208 -12.29 19.12 -2.23
C GLU A 208 -13.65 18.42 -2.21
N GLY A 209 -13.90 17.47 -3.11
CA GLY A 209 -15.16 16.74 -3.21
C GLY A 209 -15.11 15.27 -2.78
N LEU A 210 -13.94 14.77 -2.37
CA LEU A 210 -13.79 13.38 -1.95
C LEU A 210 -14.29 13.23 -0.51
N THR A 211 -15.37 12.47 -0.36
CA THR A 211 -15.86 12.09 0.96
C THR A 211 -15.07 10.87 1.44
N GLU A 212 -14.62 10.88 2.70
CA GLU A 212 -14.22 9.62 3.34
C GLU A 212 -15.45 8.71 3.29
N ALA A 213 -15.35 7.58 2.61
CA ALA A 213 -16.46 6.65 2.58
C ALA A 213 -16.64 6.13 4.02
N SER A 214 -17.69 6.57 4.72
CA SER A 214 -18.02 6.09 6.08
C SER A 214 -18.17 4.57 6.11
N LEU A 215 -18.53 3.98 4.97
CA LEU A 215 -18.56 2.56 4.70
C LEU A 215 -17.16 1.92 4.70
N ALA A 216 -16.12 2.54 4.15
CA ALA A 216 -14.77 1.98 4.17
C ALA A 216 -14.23 1.82 5.59
N LYS A 217 -14.47 2.79 6.48
CA LYS A 217 -14.08 2.67 7.91
C LYS A 217 -14.82 1.55 8.64
N THR A 218 -16.07 1.28 8.25
CA THR A 218 -16.90 0.21 8.85
C THR A 218 -16.57 -1.17 8.27
N ALA A 219 -16.37 -1.24 6.95
CA ALA A 219 -15.97 -2.42 6.21
C ALA A 219 -14.56 -2.86 6.60
N ILE A 220 -13.56 -1.97 6.54
CA ILE A 220 -12.17 -2.28 6.91
C ILE A 220 -12.11 -2.76 8.36
N ARG A 221 -12.75 -2.04 9.31
CA ARG A 221 -12.77 -2.48 10.71
C ARG A 221 -13.55 -3.78 10.90
N GLY A 222 -14.70 -3.95 10.25
CA GLY A 222 -15.53 -5.15 10.39
C GLY A 222 -14.90 -6.39 9.79
N TRP A 223 -14.24 -6.26 8.64
CA TRP A 223 -13.59 -7.34 7.91
C TRP A 223 -12.28 -7.74 8.61
N TRP A 224 -11.37 -6.78 8.86
CA TRP A 224 -10.10 -7.07 9.51
C TRP A 224 -10.23 -7.41 11.01
N MET A 225 -11.10 -6.77 11.79
CA MET A 225 -11.26 -7.16 13.22
C MET A 225 -11.96 -8.52 13.41
N GLN A 226 -12.72 -9.00 12.43
CA GLN A 226 -13.30 -10.35 12.51
C GLN A 226 -12.25 -11.42 12.21
N GLU A 227 -11.30 -11.13 11.33
CA GLU A 227 -10.22 -12.03 10.92
C GLU A 227 -9.04 -12.03 11.93
N SER A 228 -8.62 -10.86 12.43
CA SER A 228 -7.58 -10.76 13.47
C SER A 228 -7.98 -11.37 14.83
N ARG A 229 -9.26 -11.72 15.04
CA ARG A 229 -9.72 -12.50 16.20
C ARG A 229 -9.52 -13.99 16.04
N GLN A 230 -9.35 -14.50 14.82
CA GLN A 230 -9.11 -15.93 14.58
C GLN A 230 -7.62 -16.30 14.74
N ASP A 231 -6.70 -15.37 14.46
CA ASP A 231 -5.24 -15.61 14.60
C ASP A 231 -4.68 -15.27 16.00
N ALA A 232 -5.48 -14.67 16.88
CA ALA A 232 -5.07 -14.26 18.23
C ALA A 232 -5.57 -15.20 19.35
N ALA A 233 -5.81 -16.48 19.04
CA ALA A 233 -5.95 -17.48 20.10
C ALA A 233 -4.55 -17.77 20.67
N PRO A 234 -4.28 -17.50 21.96
CA PRO A 234 -3.06 -18.00 22.56
C PRO A 234 -3.14 -19.52 22.59
N ASP A 235 -2.05 -20.20 22.23
CA ASP A 235 -1.81 -21.57 22.65
C ASP A 235 -1.77 -21.57 24.19
N GLU A 236 -2.93 -21.83 24.81
CA GLU A 236 -3.02 -22.27 26.20
C GLU A 236 -2.75 -23.77 26.23
N ASP A 237 -1.61 -24.11 26.82
CA ASP A 237 -1.20 -25.37 27.46
C ASP A 237 -1.06 -26.65 26.63
N ASP A 238 0.20 -27.10 26.46
CA ASP A 238 0.70 -28.37 27.01
C ASP A 238 2.23 -28.32 27.27
#